data_AF-A0A7Y7I5S8-F1
#
_entry.id   AF-A0A7Y7I5S8-F1
#
_cell.length_a   1.000
_cell.length_b   1.000
_cell.length_c   1.000
_cell.angle_alpha   90.00
_cell.angle_beta   90.00
_cell.angle_gamma   90.00
#
_symmetry.space_group_name_H-M   'P 1'
#
loop_
_entity.id
_entity.type
_entity.pdbx_description
1 polymer ?
#
loop_
_entity_poly.entity_id
_entity_poly.type
_entity_poly.pdbx_seq_one_letter_code
_entity_poly.pdbx_strand_id
1 'polypeptide(L)'
;MRRKWIWVAVLIALLAACSQDSENLPRAYVSFPERIDPQCRNGKARVFDECGDQLALFTAALAKANSEGKTLLVEYGAEWCIWCHVFDAHISGEHGEFRYTYGLPRDPEARHTQKMAEDPSGAQDVQAKALRDFVAANFVVVRIDAQYAPNGKAVLMRTGAIRHYSGGVPYIFTVDGSARFAADFNHETAERRRDTEVNWYRGYDRVDMLRQFTLMRDRARANVATGTGT
;
A
#
# COMPACT_ATOMS: atom_id res chain seq x y z
N MET A 1 65.10 35.77 -14.82
CA MET A 1 63.80 36.19 -14.24
C MET A 1 62.72 35.20 -14.66
N ARG A 2 62.17 34.42 -13.72
CA ARG A 2 61.15 33.39 -13.97
C ARG A 2 59.75 34.04 -13.94
N ARG A 3 59.02 34.04 -15.06
CA ARG A 3 57.58 34.40 -15.09
C ARG A 3 56.77 33.13 -14.91
N LYS A 4 56.20 32.95 -13.71
CA LYS A 4 55.23 31.89 -13.41
C LYS A 4 53.89 32.25 -14.03
N TRP A 5 53.37 31.39 -14.91
CA TRP A 5 52.00 31.44 -15.40
C TRP A 5 51.13 30.67 -14.41
N ILE A 6 50.16 31.35 -13.79
CA ILE A 6 49.18 30.71 -12.91
C ILE A 6 47.99 30.32 -13.77
N TRP A 7 47.78 29.02 -13.92
CA TRP A 7 46.58 28.43 -14.51
C TRP A 7 45.46 28.48 -13.48
N VAL A 8 44.37 29.20 -13.77
CA VAL A 8 43.13 29.12 -13.01
C VAL A 8 42.30 27.98 -13.60
N ALA A 9 42.29 26.84 -12.92
CA ALA A 9 41.40 25.73 -13.24
C ALA A 9 40.02 26.02 -12.61
N VAL A 10 39.03 26.29 -13.45
CA VAL A 10 37.62 26.36 -13.02
C VAL A 10 37.09 24.94 -12.91
N LEU A 11 36.98 24.43 -11.68
CA LEU A 11 36.30 23.17 -11.39
C LEU A 11 34.79 23.42 -11.42
N ILE A 12 34.14 22.95 -12.49
CA ILE A 12 32.68 22.83 -12.58
C ILE A 12 32.29 21.64 -11.68
N ALA A 13 31.73 21.93 -10.52
CA ALA A 13 31.13 20.93 -9.66
C ALA A 13 29.83 20.42 -10.32
N LEU A 14 29.87 19.23 -10.91
CA LEU A 14 28.70 18.47 -11.32
C LEU A 14 27.90 18.11 -10.06
N LEU A 15 26.80 18.83 -9.83
CA LEU A 15 25.75 18.41 -8.91
C LEU A 15 25.14 17.13 -9.48
N ALA A 16 25.57 15.98 -8.97
CA ALA A 16 24.86 14.73 -9.15
C ALA A 16 23.48 14.89 -8.52
N ALA A 17 22.45 15.06 -9.34
CA ALA A 17 21.08 14.91 -8.90
C ALA A 17 20.93 13.46 -8.43
N CYS A 18 20.83 13.25 -7.12
CA CYS A 18 20.43 11.97 -6.56
C CYS A 18 19.03 11.64 -7.09
N SER A 19 18.97 10.79 -8.11
CA SER A 19 17.74 10.10 -8.45
C SER A 19 17.48 9.15 -7.28
N GLN A 20 16.50 9.48 -6.44
CA GLN A 20 16.05 8.57 -5.41
C GLN A 20 15.29 7.45 -6.12
N ASP A 21 15.99 6.37 -6.45
CA ASP A 21 15.34 5.12 -6.81
C ASP A 21 14.53 4.65 -5.60
N SER A 22 13.21 4.86 -5.63
CA SER A 22 12.28 4.50 -4.55
C SER A 22 12.06 2.99 -4.42
N GLU A 23 12.83 2.16 -5.13
CA GLU A 23 12.46 0.75 -5.31
C GLU A 23 12.73 -0.17 -4.11
N ASN A 24 13.36 0.27 -3.02
CA ASN A 24 13.65 -0.63 -1.89
C ASN A 24 13.79 0.05 -0.50
N LEU A 25 12.94 1.02 -0.16
CA LEU A 25 12.83 1.38 1.25
C LEU A 25 12.10 0.26 2.01
N PRO A 26 12.68 -0.30 3.09
CA PRO A 26 11.99 -1.30 3.89
C PRO A 26 10.69 -0.71 4.43
N ARG A 27 9.56 -1.38 4.19
CA ARG A 27 8.27 -1.00 4.79
C ARG A 27 8.42 -0.99 6.32
N ALA A 28 7.91 0.06 6.96
CA ALA A 28 7.97 0.18 8.43
C ALA A 28 7.00 -0.78 9.14
N TYR A 29 6.08 -1.42 8.40
CA TYR A 29 5.09 -2.37 8.90
C TYR A 29 5.34 -3.78 8.36
N VAL A 30 4.86 -4.78 9.09
CA VAL A 30 4.91 -6.19 8.65
C VAL A 30 3.89 -6.41 7.55
N SER A 31 4.35 -7.00 6.44
CA SER A 31 3.57 -7.15 5.22
C SER A 31 3.69 -8.56 4.65
N PHE A 32 2.59 -9.07 4.12
CA PHE A 32 2.51 -10.32 3.36
C PHE A 32 2.03 -10.02 1.92
N PRO A 33 2.67 -10.59 0.88
CA PRO A 33 3.87 -11.43 0.94
C PRO A 33 5.08 -10.68 1.49
N GLU A 34 5.96 -11.40 2.20
CA GLU A 34 7.23 -10.83 2.70
C GLU A 34 8.21 -10.59 1.55
N ARG A 35 8.15 -11.46 0.52
CA ARG A 35 8.91 -11.39 -0.71
C ARG A 35 8.06 -11.93 -1.85
N ILE A 36 8.17 -11.32 -3.02
CA ILE A 36 7.54 -11.78 -4.26
C ILE A 36 8.59 -12.49 -5.09
N ASP A 37 8.22 -13.62 -5.69
CA ASP A 37 9.09 -14.32 -6.63
C ASP A 37 9.38 -13.41 -7.83
N PRO A 38 10.65 -13.04 -8.10
CA PRO A 38 11.00 -12.19 -9.23
C PRO A 38 10.61 -12.76 -10.60
N GLN A 39 10.40 -14.08 -10.69
CA GLN A 39 9.95 -14.74 -11.92
C GLN A 39 8.43 -14.81 -12.03
N CYS A 40 7.70 -14.54 -10.94
CA CYS A 40 6.25 -14.55 -10.96
C CYS A 40 5.76 -13.61 -12.06
N ARG A 41 4.94 -14.16 -12.96
CA ARG A 41 4.35 -13.42 -14.08
C ARG A 41 5.39 -12.73 -14.98
N ASN A 42 6.57 -13.31 -15.15
CA ASN A 42 7.69 -12.72 -15.90
C ASN A 42 8.14 -11.37 -15.32
N GLY A 43 8.21 -11.28 -13.98
CA GLY A 43 8.61 -10.07 -13.27
C GLY A 43 7.57 -8.94 -13.33
N LYS A 44 6.29 -9.30 -13.48
CA LYS A 44 5.20 -8.32 -13.48
C LYS A 44 4.64 -8.05 -12.09
N ALA A 45 4.61 -9.08 -11.24
CA ALA A 45 4.21 -8.97 -9.85
C ALA A 45 5.21 -8.10 -9.07
N ARG A 46 4.73 -7.06 -8.36
CA ARG A 46 5.57 -6.16 -7.54
C ARG A 46 5.01 -5.94 -6.15
N VAL A 47 3.70 -5.89 -6.01
CA VAL A 47 3.01 -5.62 -4.74
C VAL A 47 2.20 -6.84 -4.30
N PHE A 48 1.63 -7.58 -5.24
CA PHE A 48 0.87 -8.80 -4.98
C PHE A 48 1.67 -10.05 -5.33
N ASP A 49 1.53 -11.12 -4.54
CA ASP A 49 1.99 -12.45 -4.96
C ASP A 49 0.93 -13.04 -5.90
N GLU A 50 1.15 -12.89 -7.20
CA GLU A 50 0.24 -13.36 -8.26
C GLU A 50 0.41 -14.86 -8.60
N CYS A 51 1.25 -15.60 -7.87
CA CYS A 51 1.60 -16.99 -8.17
C CYS A 51 1.38 -17.96 -6.98
N GLY A 52 1.46 -17.47 -5.75
CA GLY A 52 1.32 -18.28 -4.53
C GLY A 52 -0.12 -18.52 -4.09
N ASP A 53 -0.31 -19.47 -3.17
CA ASP A 53 -1.61 -19.75 -2.55
C ASP A 53 -2.03 -18.61 -1.60
N GLN A 54 -3.08 -17.90 -1.99
CA GLN A 54 -3.55 -16.73 -1.25
C GLN A 54 -4.19 -17.08 0.10
N LEU A 55 -4.75 -18.28 0.25
CA LEU A 55 -5.33 -18.72 1.52
C LEU A 55 -4.24 -19.12 2.53
N ALA A 56 -3.16 -19.72 2.04
CA ALA A 56 -1.96 -19.98 2.84
C ALA A 56 -1.31 -18.66 3.27
N LEU A 57 -1.17 -17.72 2.33
CA LEU A 57 -0.65 -16.36 2.58
C LEU A 57 -1.47 -15.63 3.64
N PHE A 58 -2.80 -15.61 3.49
CA PHE A 58 -3.71 -15.04 4.49
C PHE A 58 -3.57 -15.69 5.87
N THR A 59 -3.49 -17.02 5.92
CA THR A 59 -3.39 -17.76 7.18
C THR A 59 -2.08 -17.43 7.92
N ALA A 60 -0.96 -17.32 7.19
CA ALA A 60 0.32 -16.90 7.76
C ALA A 60 0.26 -15.47 8.31
N ALA A 61 -0.33 -14.55 7.54
CA ALA A 61 -0.48 -13.16 7.97
C ALA A 61 -1.39 -13.01 9.20
N LEU A 62 -2.48 -13.77 9.28
CA LEU A 62 -3.36 -13.79 10.46
C LEU A 62 -2.64 -14.32 11.69
N ALA A 63 -1.90 -15.42 11.56
CA ALA A 63 -1.11 -15.97 12.66
C ALA A 63 -0.09 -14.94 13.17
N LYS A 64 0.57 -14.23 12.24
CA LYS A 64 1.50 -13.15 12.57
C LYS A 64 0.80 -12.00 13.30
N ALA A 65 -0.34 -11.54 12.80
CA ALA A 65 -1.14 -10.49 13.43
C ALA A 65 -1.52 -10.85 14.87
N ASN A 66 -2.03 -12.07 15.07
CA ASN A 66 -2.40 -12.60 16.39
C ASN A 66 -1.19 -12.67 17.33
N SER A 67 -0.03 -13.16 16.85
CA SER A 67 1.18 -13.25 17.68
C SER A 67 1.72 -11.89 18.13
N GLU A 68 1.48 -10.84 17.34
CA GLU A 68 1.93 -9.46 17.66
C GLU A 68 0.86 -8.61 18.37
N GLY A 69 -0.34 -9.16 18.64
CA GLY A 69 -1.46 -8.38 19.17
C GLY A 69 -1.95 -7.27 18.22
N LYS A 70 -1.72 -7.43 16.92
CA LYS A 70 -2.10 -6.50 15.86
C LYS A 70 -3.36 -6.97 15.13
N THR A 71 -4.05 -6.03 14.50
CA THR A 71 -5.17 -6.34 13.61
C THR A 71 -4.64 -6.75 12.24
N LEU A 72 -5.26 -7.72 11.58
CA LEU A 72 -4.93 -8.02 10.19
C LEU A 72 -5.71 -7.08 9.27
N LEU A 73 -4.98 -6.26 8.50
CA LEU A 73 -5.49 -5.43 7.42
C LEU A 73 -5.30 -6.16 6.09
N VAL A 74 -6.39 -6.45 5.39
CA VAL A 74 -6.40 -7.16 4.13
C VAL A 74 -6.63 -6.17 3.00
N GLU A 75 -5.74 -6.15 2.02
CA GLU A 75 -5.92 -5.50 0.73
C GLU A 75 -6.21 -6.59 -0.31
N TYR A 76 -7.47 -6.70 -0.73
CA TYR A 76 -7.86 -7.55 -1.85
C TYR A 76 -7.78 -6.75 -3.15
N GLY A 77 -6.86 -7.10 -4.03
CA GLY A 77 -6.51 -6.25 -5.18
C GLY A 77 -5.84 -7.01 -6.30
N ALA A 78 -5.24 -6.27 -7.23
CA ALA A 78 -4.53 -6.85 -8.36
C ALA A 78 -3.39 -5.91 -8.79
N GLU A 79 -2.34 -6.43 -9.41
CA GLU A 79 -1.15 -5.65 -9.76
C GLU A 79 -1.44 -4.54 -10.79
N TRP A 80 -2.42 -4.72 -11.67
CA TRP A 80 -2.81 -3.70 -12.65
C TRP A 80 -3.54 -2.51 -12.03
N CYS A 81 -4.03 -2.61 -10.79
CA CYS A 81 -4.91 -1.62 -10.20
C CYS A 81 -4.14 -0.40 -9.67
N ILE A 82 -4.29 0.75 -10.31
CA ILE A 82 -3.61 1.99 -9.89
C ILE A 82 -3.90 2.35 -8.43
N TRP A 83 -5.14 2.18 -7.97
CA TRP A 83 -5.53 2.52 -6.60
C TRP A 83 -4.93 1.61 -5.54
N CYS A 84 -4.53 0.40 -5.93
CA CYS A 84 -3.82 -0.55 -5.08
C CYS A 84 -2.37 -0.06 -4.85
N HIS A 85 -1.70 0.42 -5.91
CA HIS A 85 -0.39 1.06 -5.81
C HIS A 85 -0.43 2.39 -5.04
N VAL A 86 -1.45 3.21 -5.29
CA VAL A 86 -1.66 4.46 -4.54
C VAL A 86 -1.83 4.14 -3.06
N PHE A 87 -2.64 3.13 -2.74
CA PHE A 87 -2.83 2.68 -1.36
C PHE A 87 -1.52 2.24 -0.71
N ASP A 88 -0.75 1.36 -1.36
CA ASP A 88 0.54 0.86 -0.86
C ASP A 88 1.51 2.01 -0.54
N ALA A 89 1.67 2.94 -1.48
CA ALA A 89 2.55 4.09 -1.29
C ALA A 89 2.12 4.96 -0.10
N HIS A 90 0.82 5.22 0.04
CA HIS A 90 0.30 6.07 1.12
C HIS A 90 0.52 5.44 2.50
N ILE A 91 0.22 4.15 2.67
CA ILE A 91 0.42 3.46 3.96
C ILE A 91 1.90 3.20 4.26
N SER A 92 2.76 3.18 3.24
CA SER A 92 4.22 3.10 3.37
C SER A 92 4.87 4.43 3.74
N GLY A 93 4.10 5.52 3.73
CA GLY A 93 4.56 6.85 4.11
C GLY A 93 5.31 7.57 3.00
N GLU A 94 5.19 7.11 1.76
CA GLU A 94 5.62 7.87 0.59
C GLU A 94 4.78 9.15 0.47
N HIS A 95 5.39 10.23 0.00
CA HIS A 95 4.78 11.56 -0.12
C HIS A 95 5.55 12.39 -1.16
N GLY A 96 4.96 13.50 -1.59
CA GLY A 96 5.55 14.36 -2.62
C GLY A 96 5.21 13.87 -4.02
N GLU A 97 6.21 13.42 -4.79
CA GLU A 97 5.99 12.94 -6.16
C GLU A 97 5.92 11.41 -6.22
N PHE A 98 4.89 10.91 -6.90
CA PHE A 98 4.65 9.49 -7.14
C PHE A 98 4.73 9.17 -8.63
N ARG A 99 5.16 7.94 -8.90
CA ARG A 99 5.17 7.35 -10.24
C ARG A 99 4.55 5.96 -10.19
N TYR A 100 3.27 5.87 -10.52
CA TYR A 100 2.54 4.61 -10.49
C TYR A 100 2.58 3.95 -11.86
N THR A 101 3.06 2.70 -11.90
CA THR A 101 2.98 1.85 -13.09
C THR A 101 1.85 0.85 -12.89
N TYR A 102 0.88 0.84 -13.81
CA TYR A 102 -0.38 0.12 -13.64
C TYR A 102 -0.94 -0.32 -14.99
N GLY A 103 -1.95 -1.19 -14.99
CA GLY A 103 -2.70 -1.64 -16.17
C GLY A 103 -4.18 -1.27 -16.07
N LEU A 104 -5.02 -1.84 -16.94
CA LEU A 104 -6.46 -1.60 -16.89
C LEU A 104 -7.21 -2.92 -16.71
N PRO A 105 -8.42 -2.94 -16.11
CA PRO A 105 -9.18 -4.19 -15.96
C PRO A 105 -9.38 -4.96 -17.28
N ARG A 106 -9.54 -4.22 -18.40
CA ARG A 106 -9.71 -4.78 -19.75
C ARG A 106 -8.40 -5.17 -20.45
N ASP A 107 -7.27 -4.68 -19.95
CA ASP A 107 -5.93 -4.92 -20.49
C ASP A 107 -4.92 -4.87 -19.33
N PRO A 108 -4.93 -5.90 -18.47
CA PRO A 108 -4.17 -5.90 -17.22
C PRO A 108 -2.66 -5.98 -17.45
N GLU A 109 -2.24 -6.40 -18.64
CA GLU A 109 -0.83 -6.56 -18.99
C GLU A 109 -0.22 -5.31 -19.62
N ALA A 110 -1.04 -4.39 -20.14
CA ALA A 110 -0.58 -3.08 -20.58
C ALA A 110 -0.05 -2.29 -19.38
N ARG A 111 1.03 -1.55 -19.59
CA ARG A 111 1.65 -0.71 -18.57
C ARG A 111 1.54 0.74 -18.95
N HIS A 112 0.88 1.49 -18.07
CA HIS A 112 0.78 2.93 -18.09
C HIS A 112 1.54 3.47 -16.89
N THR A 113 2.23 4.60 -17.05
CA THR A 113 2.85 5.30 -15.92
C THR A 113 2.15 6.63 -15.71
N GLN A 114 1.56 6.80 -14.53
CA GLN A 114 0.98 8.07 -14.11
C GLN A 114 1.90 8.74 -13.10
N LYS A 115 2.24 10.01 -13.38
CA LYS A 115 2.86 10.89 -12.39
C LYS A 115 1.78 11.59 -11.58
N MET A 116 1.95 11.64 -10.27
CA MET A 116 1.07 12.37 -9.36
C MET A 116 1.93 13.11 -8.36
N ALA A 117 1.67 14.39 -8.13
CA ALA A 117 2.40 15.18 -7.15
C ALA A 117 1.44 15.70 -6.09
N GLU A 118 1.78 15.48 -4.82
CA GLU A 118 1.11 16.07 -3.67
C GLU A 118 1.34 17.59 -3.59
N ASP A 119 0.62 18.24 -2.67
CA ASP A 119 0.80 19.67 -2.42
C ASP A 119 2.18 19.91 -1.75
N PRO A 120 2.99 20.87 -2.23
CA PRO A 120 4.33 21.13 -1.71
C PRO A 120 4.37 21.84 -0.33
N SER A 121 3.23 22.06 0.33
CA SER A 121 3.13 22.72 1.64
C SER A 121 3.88 22.03 2.80
N GLY A 122 4.40 20.82 2.63
CA GLY A 122 5.15 20.07 3.65
C GLY A 122 4.30 19.45 4.76
N ALA A 123 2.98 19.71 4.78
CA ALA A 123 2.06 19.04 5.70
C ALA A 123 1.96 17.52 5.44
N GLN A 124 2.25 17.09 4.20
CA GLN A 124 2.14 15.71 3.78
C GLN A 124 3.18 14.82 4.43
N ASP A 125 4.40 15.31 4.64
CA ASP A 125 5.49 14.56 5.26
C ASP A 125 5.12 14.10 6.67
N VAL A 126 4.53 15.02 7.47
CA VAL A 126 4.07 14.75 8.83
C VAL A 126 2.91 13.76 8.83
N GLN A 127 1.94 13.92 7.92
CA GLN A 127 0.78 13.05 7.82
C GLN A 127 1.15 11.65 7.30
N ALA A 128 2.07 11.56 6.34
CA ALA A 128 2.60 10.32 5.79
C ALA A 128 3.36 9.53 6.85
N LYS A 129 4.22 10.21 7.63
CA LYS A 129 4.89 9.61 8.77
C LYS A 129 3.89 9.10 9.82
N ALA A 130 2.91 9.94 10.20
CA ALA A 130 1.92 9.57 11.21
C ALA A 130 1.07 8.35 10.78
N LEU A 131 0.61 8.32 9.53
CA LEU A 131 -0.14 7.19 8.99
C LEU A 131 0.69 5.93 8.97
N ARG A 132 1.92 5.98 8.42
CA ARG A 132 2.82 4.83 8.36
C ARG A 132 3.13 4.27 9.74
N ASP A 133 3.46 5.14 10.70
CA ASP A 133 3.79 4.72 12.07
C ASP A 133 2.57 4.11 12.77
N PHE A 134 1.37 4.65 12.52
CA PHE A 134 0.13 4.05 12.98
C PHE A 134 -0.09 2.66 12.37
N VAL A 135 0.15 2.51 11.07
CA VAL A 135 0.01 1.22 10.38
C VAL A 135 0.97 0.20 10.97
N ALA A 136 2.25 0.57 11.14
CA ALA A 136 3.27 -0.27 11.73
C ALA A 136 2.95 -0.74 13.17
N ALA A 137 2.40 0.16 13.98
CA ALA A 137 2.06 -0.14 15.36
C ALA A 137 0.81 -1.02 15.51
N ASN A 138 -0.15 -0.94 14.58
CA ASN A 138 -1.48 -1.51 14.78
C ASN A 138 -1.83 -2.66 13.85
N PHE A 139 -1.18 -2.77 12.68
CA PHE A 139 -1.54 -3.76 11.67
C PHE A 139 -0.38 -4.66 11.25
N VAL A 140 -0.77 -5.88 10.89
CA VAL A 140 -0.09 -6.66 9.87
C VAL A 140 -0.90 -6.48 8.59
N VAL A 141 -0.23 -6.18 7.47
CA VAL A 141 -0.89 -5.98 6.18
C VAL A 141 -0.74 -7.24 5.34
N VAL A 142 -1.81 -7.71 4.72
CA VAL A 142 -1.75 -8.80 3.74
C VAL A 142 -2.39 -8.36 2.44
N ARG A 143 -1.70 -8.62 1.34
CA ARG A 143 -2.15 -8.34 -0.02
C ARG A 143 -2.57 -9.63 -0.67
N ILE A 144 -3.84 -9.70 -1.03
CA ILE A 144 -4.48 -10.86 -1.62
C ILE A 144 -4.76 -10.54 -3.08
N ASP A 145 -4.11 -11.27 -3.97
CA ASP A 145 -4.37 -11.17 -5.39
C ASP A 145 -5.76 -11.70 -5.73
N ALA A 146 -6.48 -10.93 -6.54
CA ALA A 146 -7.86 -11.16 -6.90
C ALA A 146 -8.03 -11.88 -8.25
N GLN A 147 -6.96 -12.08 -9.01
CA GLN A 147 -7.06 -12.39 -10.43
C GLN A 147 -6.29 -13.64 -10.88
N TYR A 148 -5.01 -13.71 -10.57
CA TYR A 148 -4.08 -14.68 -11.14
C TYR A 148 -3.68 -15.77 -10.16
N ALA A 149 -3.54 -15.43 -8.89
CA ALA A 149 -3.15 -16.36 -7.87
C ALA A 149 -4.29 -17.30 -7.47
N PRO A 150 -3.98 -18.56 -7.11
CA PRO A 150 -4.99 -19.47 -6.60
C PRO A 150 -5.57 -18.99 -5.26
N ASN A 151 -6.85 -19.27 -5.05
CA ASN A 151 -7.55 -19.10 -3.77
C ASN A 151 -7.76 -17.65 -3.27
N GLY A 152 -7.54 -16.61 -4.09
CA GLY A 152 -7.81 -15.22 -3.71
C GLY A 152 -9.26 -15.00 -3.23
N LYS A 153 -10.24 -15.37 -4.04
CA LYS A 153 -11.67 -15.31 -3.68
C LYS A 153 -12.03 -16.16 -2.45
N ALA A 154 -11.29 -17.24 -2.19
CA ALA A 154 -11.52 -18.08 -1.02
C ALA A 154 -11.26 -17.33 0.29
N VAL A 155 -10.36 -16.34 0.29
CA VAL A 155 -10.16 -15.45 1.45
C VAL A 155 -11.41 -14.63 1.75
N LEU A 156 -12.07 -14.05 0.73
CA LEU A 156 -13.32 -13.32 0.92
C LEU A 156 -14.44 -14.21 1.46
N MET A 157 -14.53 -15.45 0.97
CA MET A 157 -15.52 -16.43 1.44
C MET A 157 -15.25 -16.86 2.89
N ARG A 158 -14.00 -17.20 3.23
CA ARG A 158 -13.61 -17.66 4.56
C ARG A 158 -13.85 -16.61 5.64
N THR A 159 -13.57 -15.36 5.32
CA THR A 159 -13.71 -14.24 6.27
C THR A 159 -15.14 -13.72 6.39
N GLY A 160 -16.01 -14.06 5.42
CA GLY A 160 -17.34 -13.47 5.28
C GLY A 160 -17.35 -12.08 4.65
N ALA A 161 -16.18 -11.53 4.28
CA ALA A 161 -16.05 -10.22 3.63
C ALA A 161 -16.73 -10.19 2.26
N ILE A 162 -16.94 -11.34 1.61
CA ILE A 162 -17.65 -11.45 0.33
C ILE A 162 -19.05 -10.81 0.36
N ARG A 163 -19.72 -10.75 1.52
CA ARG A 163 -21.04 -10.13 1.68
C ARG A 163 -21.02 -8.60 1.61
N HIS A 164 -19.84 -8.00 1.74
CA HIS A 164 -19.60 -6.57 1.76
C HIS A 164 -18.83 -6.11 0.51
N TYR A 165 -18.39 -7.06 -0.32
CA TYR A 165 -17.59 -6.79 -1.51
C TYR A 165 -18.49 -6.41 -2.71
N SER A 166 -18.27 -5.22 -3.26
CA SER A 166 -19.04 -4.68 -4.39
C SER A 166 -18.42 -4.95 -5.77
N GLY A 167 -17.26 -5.59 -5.84
CA GLY A 167 -16.56 -5.89 -7.10
C GLY A 167 -15.43 -4.93 -7.48
N GLY A 168 -15.26 -3.82 -6.77
CA GLY A 168 -14.17 -2.85 -7.00
C GLY A 168 -12.85 -3.24 -6.33
N VAL A 169 -11.70 -2.82 -6.88
CA VAL A 169 -10.38 -3.00 -6.26
C VAL A 169 -9.63 -1.65 -6.13
N PRO A 170 -8.80 -1.47 -5.08
CA PRO A 170 -8.61 -2.41 -3.96
C PRO A 170 -9.87 -2.46 -3.09
N TYR A 171 -10.14 -3.62 -2.50
CA TYR A 171 -11.11 -3.77 -1.43
C TYR A 171 -10.35 -4.02 -0.13
N ILE A 172 -10.40 -3.05 0.76
CA ILE A 172 -9.59 -3.04 1.98
C ILE A 172 -10.49 -3.29 3.17
N PHE A 173 -10.16 -4.28 3.98
CA PHE A 173 -10.94 -4.64 5.16
C PHE A 173 -10.08 -5.17 6.30
N THR A 174 -10.61 -5.17 7.52
CA THR A 174 -10.01 -5.84 8.67
C THR A 174 -10.78 -7.10 9.05
N VAL A 175 -10.06 -8.04 9.64
CA VAL A 175 -10.63 -9.20 10.32
C VAL A 175 -10.27 -9.21 11.79
N ASP A 176 -11.09 -9.87 12.61
CA ASP A 176 -10.77 -10.20 13.98
C ASP A 176 -9.76 -11.36 14.10
N GLY A 177 -9.31 -11.66 15.32
CA GLY A 177 -8.32 -12.72 15.55
C GLY A 177 -8.78 -14.14 15.17
N SER A 178 -10.08 -14.32 14.88
CA SER A 178 -10.68 -15.57 14.41
C SER A 178 -10.99 -15.56 12.90
N ALA A 179 -10.35 -14.65 12.16
CA ALA A 179 -10.53 -14.47 10.71
C ALA A 179 -11.92 -13.96 10.28
N ARG A 180 -12.76 -13.42 11.17
CA ARG A 180 -14.07 -12.92 10.76
C ARG A 180 -13.99 -11.46 10.35
N PHE A 181 -14.66 -11.09 9.26
CA PHE A 181 -14.80 -9.70 8.81
C PHE A 181 -15.24 -8.79 9.97
N ALA A 182 -14.57 -7.63 10.09
CA ALA A 182 -14.86 -6.65 11.13
C ALA A 182 -15.29 -5.29 10.58
N ALA A 183 -14.58 -4.76 9.58
CA ALA A 183 -14.89 -3.48 8.95
C ALA A 183 -14.18 -3.35 7.60
N ASP A 184 -14.73 -2.55 6.70
CA ASP A 184 -14.16 -2.17 5.42
C ASP A 184 -13.82 -0.68 5.36
N PHE A 185 -12.87 -0.35 4.48
CA PHE A 185 -12.44 1.00 4.18
C PHE A 185 -13.40 1.67 3.21
N ASN A 186 -13.80 2.90 3.53
CA ASN A 186 -14.64 3.71 2.66
C ASN A 186 -13.78 4.53 1.69
N HIS A 187 -13.69 4.06 0.45
CA HIS A 187 -12.98 4.73 -0.63
C HIS A 187 -13.62 6.07 -1.05
N GLU A 188 -14.94 6.23 -0.88
CA GLU A 188 -15.67 7.42 -1.33
C GLU A 188 -15.30 8.67 -0.51
N THR A 189 -15.00 8.50 0.77
CA THR A 189 -14.62 9.63 1.65
C THR A 189 -13.11 9.85 1.70
N ALA A 190 -12.33 8.84 1.38
CA ALA A 190 -10.88 8.90 1.54
C ALA A 190 -10.17 9.56 0.34
N GLU A 191 -10.82 9.70 -0.82
CA GLU A 191 -10.16 10.26 -1.99
C GLU A 191 -9.93 11.77 -1.85
N ARG A 192 -8.67 12.20 -1.97
CA ARG A 192 -8.28 13.60 -2.15
C ARG A 192 -7.98 13.85 -3.62
N ARG A 193 -8.71 14.79 -4.22
CA ARG A 193 -8.62 15.12 -5.65
C ARG A 193 -8.38 16.60 -5.92
N ARG A 194 -7.61 16.87 -6.97
CA ARG A 194 -7.47 18.15 -7.66
C ARG A 194 -7.60 17.86 -9.15
N ASP A 195 -8.53 18.52 -9.84
CA ASP A 195 -8.91 18.15 -11.21
C ASP A 195 -8.66 19.27 -12.23
N THR A 196 -7.70 20.16 -11.98
CA THR A 196 -7.37 21.20 -12.96
C THR A 196 -6.23 20.74 -13.86
N GLU A 197 -6.23 21.21 -15.11
CA GLU A 197 -5.19 20.84 -16.10
C GLU A 197 -3.77 21.13 -15.61
N VAL A 198 -3.61 22.20 -14.83
CA VAL A 198 -2.30 22.68 -14.31
C VAL A 198 -1.96 22.14 -12.92
N ASN A 199 -2.92 21.55 -12.21
CA ASN A 199 -2.76 21.03 -10.86
C ASN A 199 -3.65 19.80 -10.66
N TRP A 200 -3.30 18.73 -11.37
CA TRP A 200 -4.02 17.46 -11.30
C TRP A 200 -3.40 16.52 -10.26
N TYR A 201 -4.22 15.96 -9.38
CA TYR A 201 -3.83 14.96 -8.38
C TYR A 201 -5.01 14.10 -7.97
N ARG A 202 -4.79 12.81 -7.75
CA ARG A 202 -5.72 11.90 -7.10
C ARG A 202 -4.94 10.98 -6.17
N GLY A 203 -5.34 10.91 -4.91
CA GLY A 203 -4.73 10.06 -3.90
C GLY A 203 -5.62 9.96 -2.68
N TYR A 204 -5.08 9.58 -1.53
CA TYR A 204 -5.86 9.49 -0.29
C TYR A 204 -5.60 10.65 0.66
N ASP A 205 -6.65 11.11 1.33
CA ASP A 205 -6.56 11.97 2.51
C ASP A 205 -6.05 11.15 3.70
N ARG A 206 -4.80 11.40 4.12
CA ARG A 206 -4.16 10.64 5.20
C ARG A 206 -4.78 10.87 6.57
N VAL A 207 -5.40 12.03 6.79
CA VAL A 207 -6.12 12.30 8.04
C VAL A 207 -7.37 11.42 8.08
N ASP A 208 -8.09 11.33 6.96
CA ASP A 208 -9.25 10.44 6.86
C ASP A 208 -8.84 8.95 6.93
N MET A 209 -7.78 8.55 6.22
CA MET A 209 -7.26 7.17 6.31
C MET A 209 -6.93 6.79 7.75
N LEU A 210 -6.22 7.65 8.49
CA LEU A 210 -5.86 7.40 9.88
C LEU A 210 -7.10 7.24 10.77
N ARG A 211 -8.11 8.09 10.57
CA ARG A 211 -9.40 8.00 11.27
C ARG A 211 -10.11 6.68 10.95
N GLN A 212 -10.22 6.31 9.68
CA GLN A 212 -10.86 5.08 9.24
C GLN A 212 -10.14 3.84 9.79
N PHE A 213 -8.81 3.80 9.69
CA PHE A 213 -8.02 2.70 10.22
C PHE A 213 -8.14 2.56 11.73
N THR A 214 -8.24 3.67 12.47
CA THR A 214 -8.54 3.63 13.90
C THR A 214 -9.86 2.91 14.17
N LEU A 215 -10.93 3.27 13.46
CA LEU A 215 -12.24 2.63 13.60
C LEU A 215 -12.21 1.15 13.19
N MET A 216 -11.53 0.81 12.09
CA MET A 216 -11.42 -0.56 11.57
C MET A 216 -10.65 -1.47 12.54
N ARG A 217 -9.58 -0.97 13.17
CA ARG A 217 -8.85 -1.66 14.24
C ARG A 217 -9.73 -1.89 15.46
N ASP A 218 -10.43 -0.85 15.91
CA ASP A 218 -11.22 -0.91 17.14
C ASP A 218 -12.39 -1.91 16.99
N ARG A 219 -13.04 -1.93 15.82
CA ARG A 219 -14.07 -2.94 15.50
C ARG A 219 -13.51 -4.37 15.50
N ALA A 220 -12.35 -4.58 14.88
CA ALA A 220 -11.71 -5.90 14.87
C ALA A 220 -11.35 -6.39 16.28
N ARG A 221 -10.90 -5.49 17.15
CA ARG A 221 -10.56 -5.81 18.55
C ARG A 221 -11.79 -6.03 19.43
N ALA A 222 -12.88 -5.28 19.23
CA ALA A 222 -14.12 -5.46 19.97
C ALA A 222 -14.76 -6.84 19.74
N ASN A 223 -14.69 -7.35 18.51
CA ASN A 223 -15.20 -8.69 18.16
C ASN A 223 -14.47 -9.84 18.87
N VAL A 224 -13.21 -9.63 19.28
CA VAL A 224 -12.45 -10.60 20.07
C VAL A 224 -12.92 -10.57 21.53
N ALA A 225 -13.15 -9.39 22.09
CA ALA A 225 -13.57 -9.22 23.48
C ALA A 225 -14.97 -9.78 23.77
N THR A 226 -15.86 -9.81 22.78
CA THR A 226 -17.22 -10.39 22.91
C THR A 226 -17.26 -11.90 22.70
N GLY A 227 -16.19 -12.50 22.16
CA GLY A 227 -16.10 -13.93 21.85
C GLY A 227 -15.50 -14.81 22.95
N THR A 228 -14.99 -14.25 24.06
CA THR A 228 -14.37 -15.00 25.16
C THR A 228 -15.36 -15.42 26.26
N GLY A 229 -16.64 -15.58 25.94
CA GLY A 229 -17.69 -15.96 26.88
C GLY A 229 -18.49 -17.19 26.43
N THR A 230 -17.84 -18.34 26.25
CA THR A 230 -18.47 -19.67 26.27
C THR A 230 -17.51 -20.68 26.84
#